data_AF-A0A3L9GT18-F1
#
_entry.id   AF-A0A3L9GT18-F1
#
_cell.length_a   1.000
_cell.length_b   1.000
_cell.length_c   1.000
_cell.angle_alpha   90.00
_cell.angle_beta   90.00
_cell.angle_gamma   90.00
#
_symmetry.space_group_name_H-M   'P 1'
#
loop_
_entity.id
_entity.type
_entity.pdbx_description
1 polymer ?
#
loop_
_entity_poly.entity_id
_entity_poly.type
_entity_poly.pdbx_seq_one_letter_code
_entity_poly.pdbx_strand_id
1 'polypeptide(L)'
;LITRVTGEENGQMRLEEIERQGLFLQRMDDTGEWFCYHPLFGNFLRQRCQWELAAELPEIHRAAAESWMAQGFPSEAIHHALAAGDALMLRDILLNHAWSLFNHSELSLLEESLKALPWDSLLENPQLVLLQAWLMQSQHRYGEVNTLLARAEHEIKDIREGTMHAEFNALRAQVAINDGNPDEAERLAKLALEELPPGWFYSRIVATSVLGEVLHCKGELTRSLALMQQTEQMARQH
;
A
#
# COMPACT_ATOMS: atom_id res chain seq x y z
N LEU A 1 14.88 -15.18 11.89
CA LEU A 1 13.56 -15.65 11.40
C LEU A 1 13.21 -17.05 11.95
N ILE A 2 14.05 -18.07 11.75
CA ILE A 2 13.75 -19.48 12.12
C ILE A 2 13.24 -19.62 13.56
N THR A 3 14.00 -19.21 14.57
CA THR A 3 13.63 -19.37 15.99
C THR A 3 12.32 -18.65 16.36
N ARG A 4 12.02 -17.51 15.72
CA ARG A 4 10.74 -16.80 15.96
C ARG A 4 9.55 -17.60 15.43
N VAL A 5 9.71 -18.25 14.28
CA VAL A 5 8.62 -18.97 13.61
C VAL A 5 8.46 -20.41 14.13
N THR A 6 9.57 -21.09 14.43
CA THR A 6 9.56 -22.50 14.85
C THR A 6 9.67 -22.69 16.37
N GLY A 7 10.11 -21.67 17.11
CA GLY A 7 10.49 -21.79 18.52
C GLY A 7 11.78 -22.59 18.75
N GLU A 8 12.45 -23.05 17.69
CA GLU A 8 13.66 -23.87 17.81
C GLU A 8 14.94 -23.03 17.76
N GLU A 9 15.76 -23.14 18.80
CA GLU A 9 17.06 -22.45 18.87
C GLU A 9 18.09 -23.04 17.89
N ASN A 10 18.01 -24.35 17.60
CA ASN A 10 18.94 -25.06 16.73
C ASN A 10 18.46 -25.16 15.27
N GLY A 11 17.48 -24.34 14.86
CA GLY A 11 16.85 -24.46 13.55
C GLY A 11 17.81 -24.27 12.37
N GLN A 12 18.80 -23.37 12.49
CA GLN A 12 19.86 -23.19 11.48
C GLN A 12 20.66 -24.48 11.27
N MET A 13 21.13 -25.10 12.36
CA MET A 13 21.89 -26.36 12.30
C MET A 13 21.09 -27.48 11.61
N ARG A 14 19.76 -27.53 11.84
CA ARG A 14 18.88 -28.50 11.18
C ARG A 14 18.77 -28.25 9.68
N LEU A 15 18.64 -27.00 9.23
CA LEU A 15 18.60 -26.67 7.80
C LEU A 15 19.91 -27.04 7.11
N GLU A 16 21.05 -26.77 7.75
CA GLU A 16 22.37 -27.15 7.25
C GLU A 16 22.54 -28.67 7.15
N GLU A 17 22.01 -29.43 8.11
CA GLU A 17 22.05 -30.88 8.05
C GLU A 17 21.17 -31.45 6.92
N ILE A 18 19.96 -30.91 6.74
CA ILE A 18 19.04 -31.27 5.64
C ILE A 18 19.67 -30.98 4.28
N GLU A 19 20.31 -29.81 4.14
CA GLU A 19 21.02 -29.40 2.92
C GLU A 19 22.18 -30.36 2.63
N ARG A 20 23.04 -30.65 3.62
CA ARG A 20 24.17 -31.58 3.48
C ARG A 20 23.75 -33.00 3.12
N GLN A 21 22.56 -33.43 3.55
CA GLN A 21 21.98 -34.72 3.21
C GLN A 21 21.33 -34.75 1.81
N GLY A 22 21.29 -33.62 1.09
CA GLY A 22 20.70 -33.52 -0.24
C GLY A 22 19.17 -33.61 -0.24
N LEU A 23 18.52 -33.30 0.88
CA LEU A 23 17.07 -33.47 1.07
C LEU A 23 16.27 -32.27 0.54
N PHE A 24 16.41 -32.01 -0.77
CA PHE A 24 15.60 -31.03 -1.50
C PHE A 24 15.61 -29.60 -0.91
N LEU A 25 16.69 -29.23 -0.23
CA LEU A 25 16.95 -27.89 0.31
C LEU A 25 18.28 -27.40 -0.27
N GLN A 26 18.35 -26.13 -0.67
CA GLN A 26 19.54 -25.51 -1.27
C GLN A 26 19.81 -24.16 -0.61
N ARG A 27 21.09 -23.77 -0.49
CA ARG A 27 21.48 -22.41 -0.09
C ARG A 27 21.22 -21.42 -1.23
N MET A 28 20.76 -20.23 -0.89
CA MET A 28 20.53 -19.13 -1.84
C MET A 28 21.64 -18.09 -1.82
N ASP A 29 22.46 -18.09 -0.77
CA ASP A 29 23.46 -17.08 -0.48
C ASP A 29 24.81 -17.71 -0.12
N ASP A 30 25.88 -16.94 -0.33
CA ASP A 30 27.24 -17.34 0.07
C ASP A 30 27.42 -17.31 1.60
N THR A 31 26.57 -16.55 2.30
CA THR A 31 26.53 -16.44 3.76
C THR A 31 25.92 -17.67 4.44
N GLY A 32 25.12 -18.48 3.71
CA GLY A 32 24.50 -19.70 4.22
C GLY A 32 23.35 -19.47 5.19
N GLU A 33 22.77 -18.27 5.20
CA GLU A 33 21.65 -17.90 6.05
C GLU A 33 20.31 -18.10 5.33
N TRP A 34 20.33 -18.08 4.00
CA TRP A 34 19.14 -18.17 3.17
C TRP A 34 19.04 -19.53 2.49
N PHE A 35 17.91 -20.20 2.69
CA PHE A 35 17.65 -21.52 2.13
C PHE A 35 16.37 -21.51 1.30
N CYS A 36 16.35 -22.31 0.24
CA CYS A 36 15.18 -22.54 -0.59
C CYS A 36 14.91 -24.03 -0.71
N TYR A 37 13.66 -24.43 -0.51
CA TYR A 37 13.21 -25.77 -0.85
C TYR A 37 13.10 -25.91 -2.36
N HIS A 38 13.42 -27.10 -2.87
CA HIS A 38 13.06 -27.47 -4.23
C HIS A 38 11.55 -27.25 -4.45
N PRO A 39 11.10 -26.59 -5.54
CA PRO A 39 9.72 -26.09 -5.66
C PRO A 39 8.63 -27.14 -5.42
N LEU A 40 8.81 -28.37 -5.94
CA LEU A 40 7.85 -29.46 -5.73
C LEU A 40 7.79 -29.92 -4.28
N PHE A 41 8.93 -29.96 -3.60
CA PHE A 41 9.00 -30.35 -2.20
C PHE A 41 8.42 -29.26 -1.30
N GLY A 42 8.71 -27.99 -1.59
CA GLY A 42 8.09 -26.85 -0.91
C GLY A 42 6.55 -26.84 -1.05
N ASN A 43 6.02 -27.16 -2.24
CA ASN A 43 4.58 -27.33 -2.44
C ASN A 43 3.99 -28.47 -1.60
N PHE A 44 4.66 -29.63 -1.58
CA PHE A 44 4.27 -30.77 -0.75
C PHE A 44 4.24 -30.41 0.74
N LEU A 45 5.29 -29.75 1.25
CA LEU A 45 5.36 -29.31 2.64
C LEU A 45 4.25 -28.30 2.98
N ARG A 46 3.97 -27.33 2.10
CA ARG A 46 2.86 -26.38 2.31
C ARG A 46 1.51 -27.10 2.43
N GLN A 47 1.21 -28.05 1.54
CA GLN A 47 -0.02 -28.84 1.62
C GLN A 47 -0.09 -29.67 2.89
N ARG A 48 1.03 -30.27 3.30
CA ARG A 48 1.11 -31.03 4.54
C ARG A 48 0.87 -30.14 5.78
N CYS A 49 1.46 -28.95 5.82
CA CYS A 49 1.21 -27.98 6.90
C CYS A 49 -0.25 -27.57 7.00
N GLN A 50 -0.96 -27.43 5.87
CA GLN A 50 -2.40 -27.10 5.87
C GLN A 50 -3.26 -28.17 6.55
N TRP A 51 -2.79 -29.40 6.67
CA TRP A 51 -3.52 -30.48 7.36
C TRP A 51 -2.96 -30.75 8.75
N GLU A 52 -1.65 -30.83 8.89
CA GLU A 52 -1.00 -31.25 10.13
C GLU A 52 -0.85 -30.10 11.14
N LEU A 53 -0.75 -28.86 10.66
CA LEU A 53 -0.53 -27.66 11.47
C LEU A 53 -1.66 -26.64 11.29
N ALA A 54 -2.85 -27.09 10.88
CA ALA A 54 -3.95 -26.21 10.51
C ALA A 54 -4.32 -25.22 11.63
N ALA A 55 -4.25 -25.67 12.89
CA ALA A 55 -4.60 -24.85 14.06
C ALA A 55 -3.48 -23.86 14.43
N GLU A 56 -2.23 -24.22 14.18
CA GLU A 56 -1.04 -23.44 14.51
C GLU A 56 -0.64 -22.47 13.40
N LEU A 57 -1.06 -22.73 12.15
CA LEU A 57 -0.67 -21.96 10.97
C LEU A 57 -0.90 -20.46 11.11
N PRO A 58 -2.04 -19.96 11.65
CA PRO A 58 -2.23 -18.52 11.85
C PRO A 58 -1.15 -17.90 12.75
N GLU A 59 -0.77 -18.55 13.85
CA GLU A 59 0.28 -18.07 14.76
C GLU A 59 1.66 -18.10 14.09
N ILE A 60 1.95 -19.16 13.34
CA ILE A 60 3.18 -19.30 12.56
C ILE A 60 3.30 -18.15 11.54
N HIS A 61 2.21 -17.84 10.83
CA HIS A 61 2.16 -16.73 9.90
C HIS A 61 2.32 -15.38 10.62
N ARG A 62 1.69 -15.18 11.77
CA ARG A 62 1.88 -13.96 12.58
C ARG A 62 3.34 -13.75 12.98
N ALA A 63 3.99 -14.78 13.52
CA ALA A 63 5.41 -14.73 13.90
C ALA A 63 6.33 -14.46 12.70
N ALA A 64 6.00 -15.01 11.52
CA ALA A 64 6.72 -14.75 10.29
C ALA A 64 6.54 -13.29 9.82
N ALA A 65 5.32 -12.76 9.86
CA ALA A 65 5.03 -11.37 9.51
C ALA A 65 5.82 -10.38 10.40
N GLU A 66 5.80 -10.58 11.72
CA GLU A 66 6.59 -9.77 12.67
C GLU A 66 8.10 -9.85 12.38
N SER A 67 8.59 -11.04 12.03
CA SER A 67 10.01 -11.25 11.73
C SER A 67 10.44 -10.58 10.44
N TRP A 68 9.59 -10.55 9.42
CA TRP A 68 9.85 -9.84 8.16
C TRP A 68 9.77 -8.32 8.35
N MET A 69 8.79 -7.84 9.12
CA MET A 69 8.70 -6.43 9.50
C MET A 69 9.95 -5.96 10.23
N ALA A 70 10.44 -6.74 11.20
CA ALA A 70 11.65 -6.40 11.95
C ALA A 70 12.91 -6.32 11.09
N GLN A 71 12.91 -6.94 9.91
CA GLN A 71 14.01 -6.91 8.95
C GLN A 71 13.82 -5.86 7.83
N GLY A 72 12.71 -5.12 7.84
CA GLY A 72 12.44 -4.09 6.83
C GLY A 72 11.82 -4.59 5.54
N PHE A 73 11.14 -5.74 5.57
CA PHE A 73 10.52 -6.40 4.41
C PHE A 73 8.99 -6.41 4.55
N PRO A 74 8.30 -5.27 4.28
CA PRO A 74 6.87 -5.14 4.52
C PRO A 74 6.02 -5.98 3.56
N SER A 75 6.47 -6.20 2.32
CA SER A 75 5.71 -6.98 1.33
C SER A 75 5.59 -8.44 1.72
N GLU A 76 6.69 -9.03 2.19
CA GLU A 76 6.75 -10.37 2.75
C GLU A 76 5.88 -10.47 4.00
N ALA A 77 5.93 -9.46 4.87
CA ALA A 77 5.09 -9.43 6.05
C ALA A 77 3.59 -9.39 5.72
N ILE A 78 3.18 -8.63 4.70
CA ILE A 78 1.80 -8.56 4.23
C ILE A 78 1.31 -9.93 3.77
N HIS A 79 2.09 -10.66 2.98
CA HIS A 79 1.71 -12.02 2.56
C HIS A 79 1.44 -12.95 3.75
N HIS A 80 2.25 -12.83 4.81
CA HIS A 80 2.04 -13.59 6.03
C HIS A 80 0.84 -13.08 6.85
N ALA A 81 0.61 -11.77 6.96
CA ALA A 81 -0.55 -11.22 7.65
C ALA A 81 -1.87 -11.63 6.97
N LEU A 82 -1.91 -11.63 5.64
CA LEU A 82 -3.03 -12.15 4.83
C LEU A 82 -3.29 -13.62 5.12
N ALA A 83 -2.24 -14.45 5.08
CA ALA A 83 -2.36 -15.88 5.33
C ALA A 83 -2.72 -16.22 6.80
N ALA A 84 -2.37 -15.35 7.76
CA ALA A 84 -2.81 -15.46 9.15
C ALA A 84 -4.30 -15.09 9.33
N GLY A 85 -4.91 -14.41 8.37
CA GLY A 85 -6.23 -13.80 8.53
C GLY A 85 -6.24 -12.66 9.56
N ASP A 86 -5.09 -12.04 9.83
CA ASP A 86 -4.94 -11.01 10.85
C ASP A 86 -5.14 -9.62 10.26
N ALA A 87 -6.40 -9.18 10.22
CA ALA A 87 -6.78 -7.89 9.65
C ALA A 87 -6.17 -6.69 10.42
N LEU A 88 -5.96 -6.83 11.73
CA LEU A 88 -5.37 -5.74 12.54
C LEU A 88 -3.90 -5.56 12.19
N MET A 89 -3.14 -6.65 12.13
CA MET A 89 -1.75 -6.61 11.68
C MET A 89 -1.64 -6.08 10.25
N LEU A 90 -2.49 -6.57 9.33
CA LEU A 90 -2.50 -6.10 7.95
C LEU A 90 -2.75 -4.59 7.85
N ARG A 91 -3.75 -4.09 8.58
CA ARG A 91 -4.05 -2.65 8.69
C ARG A 91 -2.80 -1.88 9.15
N ASP A 92 -2.17 -2.33 10.23
CA ASP A 92 -1.03 -1.61 10.82
C ASP A 92 0.19 -1.59 9.88
N ILE A 93 0.43 -2.67 9.13
CA ILE A 93 1.50 -2.68 8.12
C ILE A 93 1.17 -1.70 6.98
N LEU A 94 -0.07 -1.71 6.47
CA LEU A 94 -0.49 -0.82 5.39
C LEU A 94 -0.39 0.66 5.78
N LEU A 95 -0.81 1.01 7.00
CA LEU A 95 -0.73 2.38 7.51
C LEU A 95 0.69 2.95 7.49
N ASN A 96 1.69 2.10 7.70
CA ASN A 96 3.09 2.53 7.78
C ASN A 96 3.85 2.39 6.45
N HIS A 97 3.45 1.46 5.57
CA HIS A 97 4.27 1.08 4.42
C HIS A 97 3.57 1.15 3.07
N ALA A 98 2.24 1.30 3.00
CA ALA A 98 1.53 1.14 1.74
C ALA A 98 1.92 2.16 0.65
N TRP A 99 2.26 3.40 1.03
CA TRP A 99 2.77 4.39 0.07
C TRP A 99 4.12 3.99 -0.53
N SER A 100 4.98 3.33 0.24
CA SER A 100 6.23 2.78 -0.29
C SER A 100 5.92 1.70 -1.33
N LEU A 101 5.05 0.75 -0.99
CA LEU A 101 4.66 -0.31 -1.92
C LEU A 101 3.99 0.26 -3.20
N PHE A 102 3.14 1.29 -3.05
CA PHE A 102 2.52 1.98 -4.18
C PHE A 102 3.58 2.58 -5.11
N ASN A 103 4.56 3.30 -4.56
CA ASN A 103 5.63 3.94 -5.31
C ASN A 103 6.58 2.93 -5.98
N HIS A 104 6.76 1.74 -5.39
CA HIS A 104 7.52 0.64 -5.96
C HIS A 104 6.70 -0.25 -6.92
N SER A 105 5.49 0.18 -7.28
CA SER A 105 4.59 -0.50 -8.23
C SER A 105 4.12 -1.89 -7.77
N GLU A 106 4.08 -2.15 -6.47
CA GLU A 106 3.54 -3.39 -5.87
C GLU A 106 2.00 -3.37 -5.77
N LEU A 107 1.34 -2.89 -6.85
CA LEU A 107 -0.08 -2.55 -6.86
C LEU A 107 -1.01 -3.75 -6.63
N SER A 108 -0.64 -4.93 -7.15
CA SER A 108 -1.44 -6.15 -6.96
C SER A 108 -1.50 -6.57 -5.49
N LEU A 109 -0.38 -6.46 -4.78
CA LEU A 109 -0.32 -6.78 -3.35
C LEU A 109 -1.14 -5.78 -2.53
N LEU A 110 -1.05 -4.49 -2.85
CA LEU A 110 -1.93 -3.48 -2.23
C LEU A 110 -3.41 -3.79 -2.47
N GLU A 111 -3.78 -4.15 -3.71
CA GLU A 111 -5.18 -4.39 -4.05
C GLU A 111 -5.75 -5.58 -3.28
N GLU A 112 -5.00 -6.68 -3.20
CA GLU A 112 -5.36 -7.84 -2.39
C GLU A 112 -5.48 -7.49 -0.91
N SER A 113 -4.50 -6.74 -0.40
CA SER A 113 -4.44 -6.32 1.01
C SER A 113 -5.63 -5.47 1.41
N LEU A 114 -5.96 -4.45 0.61
CA LEU A 114 -7.09 -3.56 0.87
C LEU A 114 -8.44 -4.28 0.75
N LYS A 115 -8.56 -5.27 -0.14
CA LYS A 115 -9.76 -6.11 -0.24
C LYS A 115 -9.94 -7.06 0.95
N ALA A 116 -8.86 -7.47 1.59
CA ALA A 116 -8.90 -8.35 2.76
C ALA A 116 -9.31 -7.62 4.05
N LEU A 117 -9.18 -6.30 4.11
CA LEU A 117 -9.60 -5.52 5.27
C LEU A 117 -11.14 -5.36 5.33
N PRO A 118 -11.76 -5.55 6.51
CA PRO A 118 -13.17 -5.20 6.72
C PRO A 118 -13.41 -3.72 6.46
N TRP A 119 -14.57 -3.39 5.88
CA TRP A 119 -14.94 -2.01 5.58
C TRP A 119 -14.89 -1.09 6.81
N ASP A 120 -15.34 -1.58 7.97
CA ASP A 120 -15.29 -0.80 9.23
C ASP A 120 -13.85 -0.40 9.60
N SER A 121 -12.86 -1.23 9.27
CA SER A 121 -11.45 -0.90 9.48
C SER A 121 -10.99 0.25 8.59
N LEU A 122 -11.50 0.34 7.36
CA LEU A 122 -11.24 1.47 6.46
C LEU A 122 -11.92 2.75 6.94
N LEU A 123 -13.14 2.65 7.49
CA LEU A 123 -13.86 3.80 8.06
C LEU A 123 -13.12 4.40 9.27
N GLU A 124 -12.56 3.55 10.12
CA GLU A 124 -11.71 3.97 11.24
C GLU A 124 -10.38 4.59 10.78
N ASN A 125 -9.95 4.30 9.54
CA ASN A 125 -8.66 4.71 8.99
C ASN A 125 -8.82 5.33 7.60
N PRO A 126 -9.35 6.56 7.48
CA PRO A 126 -9.69 7.18 6.20
C PRO A 126 -8.53 7.27 5.20
N GLN A 127 -7.29 7.27 5.69
CA GLN A 127 -6.07 7.22 4.87
C GLN A 127 -5.96 5.95 4.02
N LEU A 128 -6.52 4.82 4.48
CA LEU A 128 -6.60 3.59 3.70
C LEU A 128 -7.68 3.67 2.60
N VAL A 129 -8.76 4.41 2.83
CA VAL A 129 -9.75 4.73 1.78
C VAL A 129 -9.09 5.58 0.70
N LEU A 130 -8.35 6.62 1.10
CA LEU A 130 -7.62 7.48 0.17
C LEU A 130 -6.61 6.67 -0.66
N LEU A 131 -5.84 5.80 -0.02
CA LEU A 131 -4.90 4.90 -0.70
C LEU A 131 -5.60 3.99 -1.71
N GLN A 132 -6.73 3.38 -1.33
CA GLN A 132 -7.52 2.55 -2.24
C GLN A 132 -8.04 3.36 -3.44
N ALA A 133 -8.43 4.61 -3.22
CA ALA A 133 -8.85 5.51 -4.28
C ALA A 133 -7.68 5.89 -5.22
N TRP A 134 -6.47 6.12 -4.69
CA TRP A 134 -5.26 6.31 -5.50
C TRP A 134 -4.90 5.10 -6.35
N LEU A 135 -5.04 3.89 -5.79
CA LEU A 135 -4.86 2.64 -6.51
C LEU A 135 -5.88 2.46 -7.65
N MET A 136 -7.15 2.79 -7.41
CA MET A 136 -8.17 2.78 -8.46
C MET A 136 -7.86 3.83 -9.54
N GLN A 137 -7.41 5.02 -9.16
CA GLN A 137 -7.03 6.09 -10.08
C GLN A 137 -5.88 5.65 -11.01
N SER A 138 -4.84 5.02 -10.46
CA SER A 138 -3.66 4.59 -11.25
C SER A 138 -3.99 3.48 -12.23
N GLN A 139 -5.09 2.75 -11.98
CA GLN A 139 -5.67 1.74 -12.86
C GLN A 139 -6.75 2.31 -13.80
N HIS A 140 -6.90 3.65 -13.89
CA HIS A 140 -7.90 4.34 -14.70
C HIS A 140 -9.38 4.05 -14.33
N ARG A 141 -9.64 3.59 -13.10
CA ARG A 141 -10.98 3.25 -12.59
C ARG A 141 -11.69 4.46 -11.97
N TYR A 142 -11.81 5.55 -12.73
CA TYR A 142 -12.28 6.87 -12.25
C TYR A 142 -13.69 6.86 -11.64
N GLY A 143 -14.62 6.10 -12.21
CA GLY A 143 -15.98 5.98 -11.65
C GLY A 143 -15.99 5.31 -10.28
N GLU A 144 -15.10 4.36 -10.05
CA GLU A 144 -14.98 3.67 -8.76
C GLU A 144 -14.35 4.57 -7.70
N VAL A 145 -13.38 5.41 -8.08
CA VAL A 145 -12.81 6.45 -7.20
C VAL A 145 -13.91 7.33 -6.63
N ASN A 146 -14.75 7.91 -7.49
CA ASN A 146 -15.81 8.81 -7.05
C ASN A 146 -16.83 8.11 -6.16
N THR A 147 -17.19 6.87 -6.49
CA THR A 147 -18.12 6.04 -5.71
C THR A 147 -17.57 5.74 -4.32
N LEU A 148 -16.30 5.32 -4.24
CA LEU A 148 -15.62 5.01 -2.98
C LEU A 148 -15.52 6.24 -2.07
N LEU A 149 -15.05 7.37 -2.60
CA LEU A 149 -14.90 8.60 -1.82
C LEU A 149 -16.25 9.15 -1.35
N ALA A 150 -17.28 9.10 -2.20
CA ALA A 150 -18.64 9.53 -1.81
C ALA A 150 -19.23 8.65 -0.70
N ARG A 151 -19.00 7.34 -0.75
CA ARG A 151 -19.41 6.41 0.31
C ARG A 151 -18.70 6.74 1.63
N ALA A 152 -17.39 6.92 1.59
CA ALA A 152 -16.61 7.28 2.77
C ALA A 152 -17.05 8.62 3.38
N GLU A 153 -17.36 9.62 2.56
CA GLU A 153 -17.90 10.91 3.02
C GLU A 153 -19.29 10.85 3.65
N HIS A 154 -20.05 9.79 3.35
CA HIS A 154 -21.36 9.55 3.92
C HIS A 154 -21.28 8.81 5.26
N GLU A 155 -20.36 7.84 5.35
CA GLU A 155 -20.25 6.92 6.49
C GLU A 155 -19.26 7.40 7.56
N ILE A 156 -18.22 8.15 7.20
CA ILE A 156 -17.21 8.66 8.14
C ILE A 156 -17.69 9.98 8.72
N LYS A 157 -17.87 10.01 10.04
CA LYS A 157 -18.31 11.20 10.76
C LYS A 157 -17.27 12.32 10.69
N ASP A 158 -17.73 13.56 10.54
CA ASP A 158 -16.92 14.79 10.54
C ASP A 158 -15.84 14.88 9.43
N ILE A 159 -15.77 13.90 8.51
CA ILE A 159 -14.76 13.87 7.45
C ILE A 159 -14.81 15.11 6.55
N ARG A 160 -16.03 15.61 6.29
CA ARG A 160 -16.30 16.80 5.46
C ARG A 160 -15.77 18.10 6.06
N GLU A 161 -15.46 18.11 7.35
CA GLU A 161 -14.92 19.27 8.07
C GLU A 161 -13.41 19.09 8.36
N GLY A 162 -12.83 17.97 7.96
CA GLY A 162 -11.44 17.61 8.24
C GLY A 162 -10.54 17.64 7.01
N THR A 163 -9.22 17.69 7.26
CA THR A 163 -8.16 17.66 6.23
C THR A 163 -8.32 16.53 5.21
N MET A 164 -8.89 15.40 5.61
CA MET A 164 -9.10 14.25 4.72
C MET A 164 -10.06 14.56 3.56
N HIS A 165 -11.06 15.42 3.77
CA HIS A 165 -11.92 15.87 2.66
C HIS A 165 -11.15 16.70 1.64
N ALA A 166 -10.20 17.52 2.08
CA ALA A 166 -9.32 18.27 1.19
C ALA A 166 -8.41 17.33 0.37
N GLU A 167 -7.92 16.24 0.96
CA GLU A 167 -7.20 15.20 0.22
C GLU A 167 -8.07 14.47 -0.82
N PHE A 168 -9.32 14.16 -0.45
CA PHE A 168 -10.29 13.58 -1.38
C PHE A 168 -10.54 14.54 -2.55
N ASN A 169 -10.63 15.84 -2.29
CA ASN A 169 -10.78 16.86 -3.33
C ASN A 169 -9.53 16.94 -4.23
N ALA A 170 -8.32 16.81 -3.71
CA ALA A 170 -7.10 16.77 -4.53
C ALA A 170 -7.11 15.56 -5.49
N LEU A 171 -7.49 14.37 -5.00
CA LEU A 171 -7.62 13.18 -5.84
C LEU A 171 -8.77 13.31 -6.86
N ARG A 172 -9.93 13.83 -6.46
CA ARG A 172 -11.03 14.09 -7.40
C ARG A 172 -10.64 15.10 -8.47
N ALA A 173 -9.82 16.11 -8.15
CA ALA A 173 -9.29 17.04 -9.13
C ALA A 173 -8.43 16.32 -10.17
N GLN A 174 -7.56 15.40 -9.72
CA GLN A 174 -6.75 14.57 -10.62
C GLN A 174 -7.62 13.64 -11.49
N VAL A 175 -8.68 13.06 -10.93
CA VAL A 175 -9.63 12.26 -11.70
C VAL A 175 -10.36 13.13 -12.74
N ALA A 176 -10.83 14.31 -12.36
CA ALA A 176 -11.55 15.21 -13.25
C ALA A 176 -10.70 15.68 -14.44
N ILE A 177 -9.41 15.99 -14.23
CA ILE A 177 -8.52 16.36 -15.34
C ILE A 177 -8.24 15.16 -16.26
N ASN A 178 -8.05 13.97 -15.70
CA ASN A 178 -7.85 12.73 -16.47
C ASN A 178 -9.10 12.35 -17.28
N ASP A 179 -10.30 12.69 -16.79
CA ASP A 179 -11.59 12.48 -17.47
C ASP A 179 -11.95 13.62 -18.44
N GLY A 180 -11.06 14.61 -18.63
CA GLY A 180 -11.25 15.70 -19.58
C GLY A 180 -12.19 16.81 -19.10
N ASN A 181 -12.39 16.96 -17.78
CA ASN A 181 -13.20 18.00 -17.17
C ASN A 181 -12.33 19.04 -16.43
N PRO A 182 -11.69 19.98 -17.15
CA PRO A 182 -10.75 20.94 -16.55
C PRO A 182 -11.41 21.95 -15.62
N ASP A 183 -12.67 22.30 -15.82
CA ASP A 183 -13.36 23.27 -14.95
C ASP A 183 -13.65 22.69 -13.56
N GLU A 184 -14.08 21.42 -13.51
CA GLU A 184 -14.28 20.73 -12.23
C GLU A 184 -12.94 20.42 -11.55
N ALA A 185 -11.91 20.03 -12.33
CA ALA A 185 -10.56 19.85 -11.81
C ALA A 185 -10.02 21.12 -11.16
N GLU A 186 -10.21 22.29 -11.79
CA GLU A 186 -9.79 23.57 -11.23
C GLU A 186 -10.49 23.89 -9.92
N ARG A 187 -11.82 23.71 -9.88
CA ARG A 187 -12.64 23.97 -8.69
C ARG A 187 -12.18 23.12 -7.51
N LEU A 188 -12.01 21.82 -7.73
CA LEU A 188 -11.62 20.86 -6.69
C LEU A 188 -10.17 21.08 -6.22
N ALA A 189 -9.24 21.34 -7.13
CA ALA A 189 -7.85 21.61 -6.77
C ALA A 189 -7.71 22.89 -5.93
N LYS A 190 -8.48 23.94 -6.25
CA LYS A 190 -8.50 25.18 -5.45
C LYS A 190 -9.05 24.94 -4.04
N LEU A 191 -10.19 24.26 -3.93
CA LEU A 191 -10.77 23.90 -2.62
C LEU A 191 -9.78 23.07 -1.79
N ALA A 192 -9.13 22.08 -2.41
CA ALA A 192 -8.10 21.30 -1.74
C ALA A 192 -6.95 22.18 -1.22
N LEU A 193 -6.40 23.09 -2.03
CA LEU A 193 -5.28 23.95 -1.62
C LEU A 193 -5.63 24.98 -0.54
N GLU A 194 -6.89 25.41 -0.47
CA GLU A 194 -7.42 26.30 0.57
C GLU A 194 -7.48 25.62 1.94
N GLU A 195 -7.84 24.32 1.97
CA GLU A 195 -8.06 23.56 3.20
C GLU A 195 -6.86 22.69 3.63
N LEU A 196 -6.00 22.29 2.69
CA LEU A 196 -4.84 21.42 2.98
C LEU A 196 -3.78 22.16 3.82
N PRO A 197 -3.41 21.63 5.01
CA PRO A 197 -2.34 22.22 5.80
C PRO A 197 -0.98 22.14 5.09
N PRO A 198 -0.02 23.05 5.38
CA PRO A 198 1.25 23.12 4.67
C PRO A 198 2.09 21.83 4.69
N GLY A 199 1.95 20.97 5.70
CA GLY A 199 2.68 19.71 5.83
C GLY A 199 2.18 18.55 4.98
N TRP A 200 1.06 18.70 4.27
CA TRP A 200 0.46 17.66 3.42
C TRP A 200 0.99 17.74 1.99
N PHE A 201 2.30 17.54 1.85
CA PHE A 201 3.04 17.86 0.62
C PHE A 201 2.51 17.11 -0.60
N TYR A 202 2.24 15.81 -0.48
CA TYR A 202 1.78 15.00 -1.62
C TYR A 202 0.47 15.53 -2.22
N SER A 203 -0.58 15.67 -1.41
CA SER A 203 -1.88 16.18 -1.86
C SER A 203 -1.81 17.63 -2.38
N ARG A 204 -0.93 18.47 -1.80
CA ARG A 204 -0.68 19.83 -2.31
C ARG A 204 0.09 19.85 -3.63
N ILE A 205 1.07 18.96 -3.82
CA ILE A 205 1.79 18.77 -5.09
C ILE A 205 0.80 18.36 -6.17
N VAL A 206 -0.04 17.35 -5.90
CA VAL A 206 -1.09 16.88 -6.83
C VAL A 206 -2.02 18.02 -7.22
N ALA A 207 -2.62 18.72 -6.24
CA ALA A 207 -3.54 19.81 -6.55
C ALA A 207 -2.87 20.95 -7.34
N THR A 208 -1.60 21.27 -7.05
CA THR A 208 -0.84 22.28 -7.80
C THR A 208 -0.53 21.83 -9.22
N SER A 209 -0.17 20.55 -9.42
CA SER A 209 0.02 19.94 -10.73
C SER A 209 -1.25 20.04 -11.57
N VAL A 210 -2.39 19.65 -11.00
CA VAL A 210 -3.69 19.71 -11.68
C VAL A 210 -4.03 21.12 -12.13
N LEU A 211 -3.77 22.16 -11.31
CA LEU A 211 -3.96 23.54 -11.75
C LEU A 211 -3.04 23.93 -12.93
N GLY A 212 -1.80 23.43 -12.93
CA GLY A 212 -0.90 23.57 -14.08
C GLY A 212 -1.46 22.92 -15.35
N GLU A 213 -2.02 21.71 -15.23
CA GLU A 213 -2.64 20.96 -16.34
C GLU A 213 -3.90 21.66 -16.85
N VAL A 214 -4.74 22.18 -15.96
CA VAL A 214 -5.91 22.98 -16.34
C VAL A 214 -5.49 24.20 -17.17
N LEU A 215 -4.49 24.95 -16.72
CA LEU A 215 -3.98 26.10 -17.46
C LEU A 215 -3.40 25.70 -18.82
N HIS A 216 -2.78 24.52 -18.90
CA HIS A 216 -2.31 23.95 -20.15
C HIS A 216 -3.48 23.70 -21.11
N CYS A 217 -4.54 23.03 -20.65
CA CYS A 217 -5.76 22.79 -21.44
C CYS A 217 -6.45 24.09 -21.90
N LYS A 218 -6.37 25.16 -21.09
CA LYS A 218 -6.92 26.49 -21.41
C LYS A 218 -6.01 27.32 -22.33
N GLY A 219 -4.82 26.83 -22.67
CA GLY A 219 -3.85 27.54 -23.51
C GLY A 219 -3.04 28.63 -22.79
N GLU A 220 -3.15 28.72 -21.46
CA GLU A 220 -2.43 29.69 -20.62
C GLU A 220 -1.00 29.20 -20.29
N LEU A 221 -0.22 28.89 -21.33
CA LEU A 221 1.04 28.13 -21.22
C LEU A 221 2.09 28.77 -20.30
N THR A 222 2.19 30.10 -20.27
CA THR A 222 3.15 30.80 -19.39
C THR A 222 2.81 30.58 -17.91
N ARG A 223 1.52 30.64 -17.55
CA ARG A 223 1.08 30.41 -16.17
C ARG A 223 1.14 28.93 -15.80
N SER A 224 0.79 28.07 -16.75
CA SER A 224 0.96 26.61 -16.62
C SER A 224 2.41 26.24 -16.30
N LEU A 225 3.38 26.74 -17.08
CA LEU A 225 4.80 26.47 -16.86
C LEU A 225 5.27 26.91 -15.47
N ALA A 226 4.84 28.08 -15.00
CA ALA A 226 5.20 28.56 -13.66
C ALA A 226 4.69 27.62 -12.55
N LEU A 227 3.45 27.12 -12.65
CA LEU A 227 2.91 26.15 -11.70
C LEU A 227 3.60 24.78 -11.80
N MET A 228 3.98 24.34 -13.00
CA MET A 228 4.72 23.08 -13.18
C MET A 228 6.11 23.16 -12.53
N GLN A 229 6.82 24.28 -12.69
CA GLN A 229 8.11 24.51 -12.03
C GLN A 229 7.99 24.56 -10.51
N GLN A 230 6.93 25.19 -9.99
CA GLN A 230 6.63 25.18 -8.57
C GLN A 230 6.35 23.76 -8.05
N THR A 231 5.57 22.98 -8.79
CA THR A 231 5.24 21.58 -8.47
C THR A 231 6.51 20.73 -8.42
N GLU A 232 7.40 20.86 -9.41
CA GLU A 232 8.71 20.19 -9.41
C GLU A 232 9.56 20.59 -8.21
N GLN A 233 9.61 21.88 -7.87
CA GLN A 233 10.37 22.36 -6.73
C GLN A 233 9.85 21.75 -5.41
N MET A 234 8.53 21.69 -5.24
CA MET A 234 7.89 21.06 -4.08
C MET A 234 8.22 19.56 -4.00
N ALA A 235 8.13 18.83 -5.12
CA ALA A 235 8.41 17.40 -5.18
C ALA A 235 9.89 17.03 -5.01
N ARG A 236 10.82 17.97 -5.23
CA ARG A 236 12.25 17.76 -4.93
C ARG A 236 12.60 18.02 -3.47
N GLN A 237 11.78 18.77 -2.75
CA GLN A 237 12.01 19.15 -1.36
C GLN A 237 11.45 18.13 -0.36
N HIS A 238 10.52 17.28 -0.80
CA HIS A 238 9.74 16.35 0.00
C HIS A 238 9.65 15.00 -0.71
#